data_AF-X0WUS9-F1
#
_entry.id   AF-X0WUS9-F1
#
_cell.length_a   1.000
_cell.length_b   1.000
_cell.length_c   1.000
_cell.angle_alpha   90.00
_cell.angle_beta   90.00
_cell.angle_gamma   90.00
#
_symmetry.space_group_name_H-M   'P 1'
#
loop_
_entity.id
_entity.type
_entity.pdbx_description
1 polymer ?
#
loop_
_entity_poly.entity_id
_entity_poly.type
_entity_poly.pdbx_seq_one_letter_code
_entity_poly.pdbx_strand_id
1 'polypeptide(L)'
;AAAGSYELKASWEGDNAISEANSSTVLVTVSKILTTISYSVSSSSITEGEPVTVSGVIDPAVSGKTVTLTLKRPDGLTLNRTVPIGSDGSFVDSFKPHGLGYWSVTASLNGDFTYAGEFRPEQSFKVTNLLLELLDLPPSLMLIVGAAIAAIAIIAVVAWFITRPPKRLTTESAVKAHLLSLGSGTLEFIDNTLRFHWEKGHFRKQIKIVREIPMANIKSMIRTGNALGITWKGVTDIFIIEETKLAGTIFEMI
;
A
#
# COMPACT_ATOMS: atom_id res chain seq x y z
N ALA A 1 -2.52 18.51 56.39
CA ALA A 1 -2.01 17.49 57.33
C ALA A 1 -1.71 16.24 56.53
N ALA A 2 -0.64 15.51 56.86
CA ALA A 2 -0.37 14.23 56.21
C ALA A 2 -1.38 13.18 56.70
N ALA A 3 -1.61 12.12 55.92
CA ALA A 3 -2.38 10.99 56.41
C ALA A 3 -1.62 10.34 57.59
N GLY A 4 -2.33 10.00 58.66
CA GLY A 4 -1.72 9.50 59.89
C GLY A 4 -2.66 9.55 61.09
N SER A 5 -2.23 8.92 62.18
CA SER A 5 -2.88 9.01 63.48
C SER A 5 -2.21 10.10 64.29
N TYR A 6 -3.01 11.04 64.80
CA TYR A 6 -2.54 12.17 65.60
C TYR A 6 -3.13 12.08 67.00
N GLU A 7 -2.30 12.34 68.00
CA GLU A 7 -2.72 12.46 69.38
C GLU A 7 -2.88 13.93 69.75
N LEU A 8 -4.09 14.31 70.16
CA LEU A 8 -4.40 15.66 70.61
C LEU A 8 -4.60 15.66 72.12
N LYS A 9 -3.88 16.53 72.81
CA LYS A 9 -4.05 16.78 74.24
C LYS A 9 -4.01 18.28 74.47
N ALA A 10 -4.87 18.78 75.34
CA ALA A 10 -4.80 20.12 75.87
C ALA A 10 -4.12 20.09 77.25
N SER A 11 -3.24 21.05 77.50
CA SER A 11 -2.61 21.26 78.80
C SER A 11 -2.65 22.73 79.15
N TRP A 12 -2.92 23.01 80.41
CA TRP A 12 -2.86 24.34 81.00
C TRP A 12 -1.98 24.27 82.23
N GLU A 13 -0.96 25.12 82.30
CA GLU A 13 0.07 25.08 83.35
C GLU A 13 -0.42 25.58 84.72
N GLY A 14 -1.62 26.15 84.78
CA GLY A 14 -2.13 26.78 85.99
C GLY A 14 -1.76 28.25 86.12
N ASP A 15 -2.14 28.86 87.23
CA ASP A 15 -1.71 30.18 87.66
C ASP A 15 -1.52 30.23 89.19
N ASN A 16 -1.32 31.43 89.76
CA ASN A 16 -1.10 31.61 91.20
C ASN A 16 -2.30 31.22 92.08
N ALA A 17 -3.50 31.05 91.50
CA ALA A 17 -4.72 30.75 92.21
C ALA A 17 -5.29 29.35 91.88
N ILE A 18 -4.91 28.74 90.75
CA ILE A 18 -5.49 27.48 90.27
C ILE A 18 -4.40 26.56 89.69
N SER A 19 -4.42 25.29 90.09
CA SER A 19 -3.46 24.28 89.66
C SER A 19 -3.56 23.91 88.17
N GLU A 20 -2.49 23.32 87.65
CA GLU A 20 -2.43 22.80 86.27
C GLU A 20 -3.58 21.84 85.93
N ALA A 21 -4.01 21.85 84.68
CA ALA A 21 -5.05 20.99 84.15
C ALA A 21 -4.61 20.36 82.83
N ASN A 22 -4.83 19.05 82.72
CA ASN A 22 -4.55 18.29 81.51
C ASN A 22 -5.84 17.63 81.03
N SER A 23 -6.13 17.71 79.74
CA SER A 23 -7.22 16.93 79.14
C SER A 23 -6.81 15.47 78.95
N SER A 24 -7.80 14.62 78.69
CA SER A 24 -7.56 13.31 78.07
C SER A 24 -6.98 13.48 76.66
N THR A 25 -6.25 12.45 76.20
CA THR A 25 -5.76 12.37 74.83
C THR A 25 -6.90 11.92 73.90
N VAL A 26 -7.04 12.61 72.76
CA VAL A 26 -7.98 12.26 71.68
C VAL A 26 -7.18 11.82 70.46
N LEU A 27 -7.53 10.66 69.90
CA LEU A 27 -6.95 10.16 68.66
C LEU A 27 -7.73 10.70 67.46
N VAL A 28 -7.01 11.28 66.49
CA VAL A 28 -7.57 11.74 65.22
C VAL A 28 -6.86 11.07 64.06
N THR A 29 -7.62 10.36 63.24
CA THR A 29 -7.09 9.68 62.05
C THR A 29 -7.39 10.50 60.80
N VAL A 30 -6.33 10.84 60.06
CA VAL A 30 -6.43 11.47 58.74
C VAL A 30 -6.17 10.39 57.68
N SER A 31 -7.17 10.11 56.85
CA SER A 31 -7.10 9.12 55.76
C SER A 31 -7.01 9.80 54.39
N LYS A 32 -6.37 9.14 53.42
CA LYS A 32 -6.36 9.60 52.02
C LYS A 32 -7.69 9.30 51.34
N ILE A 33 -8.03 10.12 50.34
CA ILE A 33 -9.17 9.91 49.46
C ILE A 33 -8.83 8.76 48.50
N LEU A 34 -9.66 7.72 48.46
CA LEU A 34 -9.52 6.62 47.50
C LEU A 34 -9.90 7.11 46.10
N THR A 35 -9.16 6.67 45.09
CA THR A 35 -9.42 7.01 43.68
C THR A 35 -9.64 5.75 42.87
N THR A 36 -10.45 5.88 41.83
CA THR A 36 -10.83 4.79 40.94
C THR A 36 -10.60 5.23 39.51
N ILE A 37 -9.81 4.48 38.73
CA ILE A 37 -9.56 4.79 37.32
C ILE A 37 -10.47 3.92 36.45
N SER A 38 -11.12 4.45 35.42
CA SER A 38 -11.87 3.65 34.44
C SER A 38 -11.44 4.09 33.05
N TYR A 39 -11.02 3.16 32.20
CA TYR A 39 -10.52 3.51 30.86
C TYR A 39 -10.91 2.47 29.81
N SER A 40 -10.81 2.86 28.55
CA SER A 40 -11.10 2.04 27.38
C SER A 40 -10.15 2.36 26.24
N VAL A 41 -9.83 1.35 25.44
CA VAL A 41 -9.15 1.52 24.15
C VAL A 41 -10.19 1.62 23.03
N SER A 42 -9.99 2.51 22.06
CA SER A 42 -10.95 2.82 21.00
C SER A 42 -11.27 1.65 20.06
N SER A 43 -10.35 0.70 19.91
CA SER A 43 -10.54 -0.51 19.11
C SER A 43 -9.73 -1.67 19.69
N SER A 44 -10.25 -2.89 19.56
CA SER A 44 -9.54 -4.13 19.91
C SER A 44 -8.58 -4.60 18.81
N SER A 45 -8.72 -4.10 17.58
CA SER A 45 -7.83 -4.40 16.45
C SER A 45 -7.64 -3.17 15.57
N ILE A 46 -6.40 -2.88 15.18
CA ILE A 46 -6.05 -1.79 14.27
C ILE A 46 -4.98 -2.22 13.27
N THR A 47 -4.95 -1.56 12.12
CA THR A 47 -3.86 -1.72 11.14
C THR A 47 -2.66 -0.87 11.55
N GLU A 48 -1.45 -1.36 11.34
CA GLU A 48 -0.22 -0.61 11.59
C GLU A 48 -0.24 0.77 10.89
N GLY A 49 0.08 1.82 11.65
CA GLY A 49 0.05 3.21 11.19
C GLY A 49 -1.28 3.95 11.45
N GLU A 50 -2.35 3.23 11.78
CA GLU A 50 -3.59 3.83 12.28
C GLU A 50 -3.44 4.29 13.74
N PRO A 51 -4.06 5.40 14.13
CA PRO A 51 -4.06 5.86 15.50
C PRO A 51 -4.98 5.00 16.38
N VAL A 52 -4.54 4.73 17.60
CA VAL A 52 -5.39 4.20 18.67
C VAL A 52 -5.56 5.27 19.73
N THR A 53 -6.78 5.38 20.29
CA THR A 53 -7.08 6.34 21.34
C THR A 53 -7.41 5.60 22.63
N VAL A 54 -6.79 6.03 23.72
CA VAL A 54 -7.07 5.56 25.07
C VAL A 54 -7.77 6.69 25.80
N SER A 55 -8.97 6.43 26.32
CA SER A 55 -9.77 7.41 27.04
C SER A 55 -10.24 6.85 28.36
N GLY A 56 -10.30 7.68 29.39
CA GLY A 56 -10.78 7.26 30.70
C GLY A 56 -11.18 8.41 31.60
N VAL A 57 -11.60 8.04 32.80
CA VAL A 57 -12.02 8.94 33.88
C VAL A 57 -11.46 8.46 35.21
N ILE A 58 -11.13 9.40 36.08
CA ILE A 58 -10.72 9.15 37.47
C ILE A 58 -11.79 9.71 38.39
N ASP A 59 -12.28 8.88 39.30
CA ASP A 59 -13.30 9.24 40.30
C ASP A 59 -12.77 9.02 41.73
N PRO A 60 -12.81 10.03 42.61
CA PRO A 60 -13.20 11.42 42.34
C PRO A 60 -12.19 12.14 41.44
N ALA A 61 -12.63 13.21 40.77
CA ALA A 61 -11.81 13.99 39.84
C ALA A 61 -10.56 14.57 40.52
N VAL A 62 -9.38 14.31 39.95
CA VAL A 62 -8.09 14.78 40.46
C VAL A 62 -7.46 15.78 39.50
N SER A 63 -8.05 16.97 39.42
CA SER A 63 -7.65 18.01 38.47
C SER A 63 -6.20 18.47 38.67
N GLY A 64 -5.53 18.81 37.56
CA GLY A 64 -4.16 19.36 37.59
C GLY A 64 -3.08 18.32 37.84
N LYS A 65 -3.43 17.03 37.82
CA LYS A 65 -2.50 15.91 37.90
C LYS A 65 -2.37 15.19 36.57
N THR A 66 -1.50 14.18 36.55
CA THR A 66 -1.27 13.35 35.39
C THR A 66 -1.46 11.87 35.72
N VAL A 67 -2.07 11.14 34.80
CA VAL A 67 -2.10 9.66 34.79
C VAL A 67 -0.93 9.14 33.96
N THR A 68 -0.35 8.01 34.37
CA THR A 68 0.70 7.32 33.62
C THR A 68 0.06 6.14 32.87
N LEU A 69 0.18 6.15 31.56
CA LEU A 69 -0.18 5.04 30.69
C LEU A 69 1.08 4.26 30.33
N THR A 70 1.16 3.00 30.73
CA THR A 70 2.28 2.11 30.40
C THR A 70 1.84 1.17 29.28
N LEU A 71 2.46 1.33 28.13
CA LEU A 71 2.23 0.57 26.91
C LEU A 71 3.29 -0.53 26.81
N LYS A 72 2.86 -1.79 26.78
CA LYS A 72 3.73 -2.95 26.54
C LYS A 72 3.59 -3.37 25.09
N ARG A 73 4.72 -3.39 24.39
CA ARG A 73 4.84 -3.79 22.99
C ARG A 73 4.92 -5.32 22.86
N PRO A 74 4.62 -5.86 21.67
CA PRO A 74 4.81 -7.28 21.36
C PRO A 74 6.26 -7.76 21.52
N ASP A 75 7.25 -6.88 21.32
CA ASP A 75 8.68 -7.14 21.49
C ASP A 75 9.13 -7.15 22.97
N GLY A 76 8.21 -6.88 23.90
CA GLY A 76 8.48 -6.81 25.34
C GLY A 76 8.95 -5.44 25.83
N LEU A 77 9.23 -4.47 24.94
CA LEU A 77 9.57 -3.11 25.33
C LEU A 77 8.36 -2.41 25.95
N THR A 78 8.63 -1.52 26.89
CA THR A 78 7.60 -0.71 27.54
C THR A 78 7.80 0.76 27.22
N LEU A 79 6.69 1.47 26.99
CA LEU A 79 6.66 2.90 26.73
C LEU A 79 5.70 3.54 27.73
N ASN A 80 6.21 4.49 28.51
CA ASN A 80 5.39 5.23 29.47
C ASN A 80 4.98 6.57 28.85
N ARG A 81 3.70 6.90 28.94
CA ARG A 81 3.11 8.16 28.50
C ARG A 81 2.44 8.83 29.68
N THR A 82 2.64 10.13 29.82
CA THR A 82 2.07 10.94 30.91
C THR A 82 0.97 11.82 30.33
N VAL A 83 -0.25 11.66 30.84
CA VAL A 83 -1.45 12.30 30.28
C VAL A 83 -2.08 13.21 31.32
N PRO A 84 -2.36 14.49 31.01
CA PRO A 84 -2.99 15.41 31.96
C PRO A 84 -4.45 15.00 32.23
N ILE A 85 -4.89 15.18 33.48
CA ILE A 85 -6.25 14.92 33.94
C ILE A 85 -7.05 16.23 33.92
N GLY A 86 -8.19 16.21 33.25
CA GLY A 86 -9.14 17.32 33.18
C GLY A 86 -9.75 17.69 34.53
N SER A 87 -10.43 18.84 34.58
CA SER A 87 -11.17 19.27 35.79
C SER A 87 -12.32 18.34 36.16
N ASP A 88 -12.83 17.58 35.20
CA ASP A 88 -13.86 16.55 35.34
C ASP A 88 -13.29 15.16 35.64
N GLY A 89 -11.96 15.02 35.78
CA GLY A 89 -11.30 13.73 35.98
C GLY A 89 -11.05 12.95 34.70
N SER A 90 -11.44 13.47 33.53
CA SER A 90 -11.23 12.80 32.25
C SER A 90 -9.75 12.85 31.80
N PHE A 91 -9.32 11.85 31.04
CA PHE A 91 -8.04 11.85 30.36
C PHE A 91 -8.15 11.15 29.00
N VAL A 92 -7.41 11.64 28.01
CA VAL A 92 -7.39 11.08 26.65
C VAL A 92 -5.97 11.16 26.10
N ASP A 93 -5.51 10.09 25.47
CA ASP A 93 -4.25 10.04 24.74
C ASP A 93 -4.43 9.30 23.43
N SER A 94 -3.77 9.79 22.38
CA SER A 94 -3.82 9.20 21.04
C SER A 94 -2.41 8.98 20.53
N PHE A 95 -2.16 7.78 20.00
CA PHE A 95 -0.84 7.41 19.49
C PHE A 95 -0.94 6.41 18.35
N LYS A 96 0.14 6.30 17.57
CA LYS A 96 0.27 5.35 16.47
C LYS A 96 1.25 4.25 16.87
N PRO A 97 0.79 3.02 17.14
CA PRO A 97 1.69 1.93 17.47
C PRO A 97 2.44 1.46 16.21
N HIS A 98 3.72 1.17 16.40
CA HIS A 98 4.61 0.61 15.38
C HIS A 98 5.06 -0.78 15.84
N GLY A 99 4.81 -1.81 15.04
CA GLY A 99 5.06 -3.21 15.41
C GLY A 99 3.79 -4.04 15.53
N LEU A 100 3.78 -5.12 14.76
CA LEU A 100 2.68 -6.08 14.65
C LEU A 100 2.59 -6.97 15.89
N GLY A 101 1.36 -7.32 16.28
CA GLY A 101 1.09 -8.24 17.40
C GLY A 101 0.21 -7.64 18.49
N TYR A 102 0.22 -8.28 19.67
CA TYR A 102 -0.58 -7.85 20.81
C TYR A 102 0.14 -6.78 21.61
N TRP A 103 -0.55 -5.65 21.81
CA TRP A 103 -0.15 -4.58 22.71
C TRP A 103 -0.99 -4.65 23.97
N SER A 104 -0.42 -4.27 25.11
CA SER A 104 -1.19 -4.06 26.34
C SER A 104 -0.98 -2.67 26.92
N VAL A 105 -2.04 -2.09 27.45
CA VAL A 105 -2.06 -0.77 28.06
C VAL A 105 -2.41 -0.96 29.52
N THR A 106 -1.69 -0.31 30.44
CA THR A 106 -2.07 -0.19 31.84
C THR A 106 -2.12 1.28 32.22
N ALA A 107 -2.99 1.62 33.17
CA ALA A 107 -3.15 2.98 33.66
C ALA A 107 -2.87 3.03 35.16
N SER A 108 -2.03 3.97 35.58
CA SER A 108 -1.69 4.18 36.98
C SER A 108 -1.70 5.65 37.37
N LEU A 109 -2.21 5.92 38.57
CA LEU A 109 -2.19 7.22 39.21
C LEU A 109 -1.27 7.15 40.42
N ASN A 110 -0.25 8.00 40.43
CA ASN A 110 0.58 8.16 41.61
C ASN A 110 -0.22 8.91 42.69
N GLY A 111 -0.33 8.28 43.87
CA GLY A 111 -0.93 8.93 45.04
C GLY A 111 -0.08 10.06 45.57
N ASP A 112 -0.66 10.89 46.44
CA ASP A 112 0.03 11.98 47.14
C ASP A 112 -0.42 12.06 48.61
N PHE A 113 -0.27 13.23 49.24
CA PHE A 113 -0.73 13.46 50.61
C PHE A 113 -2.25 13.45 50.75
N THR A 114 -3.00 13.65 49.66
CA THR A 114 -4.46 13.82 49.66
C THR A 114 -5.17 12.58 49.10
N TYR A 115 -4.68 12.04 47.99
CA TYR A 115 -5.26 10.94 47.23
C TYR A 115 -4.39 9.69 47.34
N ALA A 116 -5.04 8.53 47.52
CA ALA A 116 -4.39 7.24 47.36
C ALA A 116 -4.02 7.02 45.88
N GLY A 117 -2.90 6.34 45.65
CA GLY A 117 -2.55 5.90 44.30
C GLY A 117 -3.47 4.77 43.86
N GLU A 118 -3.68 4.66 42.56
CA GLU A 118 -4.56 3.66 41.97
C GLU A 118 -3.88 3.02 40.76
N PHE A 119 -4.12 1.72 40.59
CA PHE A 119 -3.60 0.95 39.47
C PHE A 119 -4.74 0.18 38.82
N ARG A 120 -4.83 0.24 37.49
CA ARG A 120 -5.77 -0.56 36.73
C ARG A 120 -5.08 -1.60 35.86
N PRO A 121 -5.66 -2.82 35.81
CA PRO A 121 -5.11 -3.93 35.05
C PRO A 121 -5.15 -3.65 33.54
N GLU A 122 -4.46 -4.53 32.81
CA GLU A 122 -4.16 -4.32 31.40
C GLU A 122 -5.37 -4.50 30.47
N GLN A 123 -5.49 -3.63 29.46
CA GLN A 123 -6.33 -3.83 28.30
C GLN A 123 -5.47 -4.08 27.08
N SER A 124 -5.85 -5.07 26.27
CA SER A 124 -5.09 -5.45 25.08
C SER A 124 -5.80 -5.09 23.78
N PHE A 125 -4.99 -4.82 22.76
CA PHE A 125 -5.45 -4.66 21.38
C PHE A 125 -4.42 -5.27 20.42
N LYS A 126 -4.87 -5.69 19.24
CA LYS A 126 -4.03 -6.31 18.21
C LYS A 126 -3.68 -5.29 17.13
N VAL A 127 -2.39 -5.21 16.77
CA VAL A 127 -1.91 -4.47 15.60
C VAL A 127 -1.64 -5.46 14.49
N THR A 128 -2.36 -5.31 13.37
CA THR A 128 -2.25 -6.15 12.17
C THR A 128 -1.68 -5.35 11.02
N ASN A 129 -1.40 -6.00 9.89
CA ASN A 129 -1.28 -5.31 8.62
C ASN A 129 -2.31 -5.91 7.64
N LEU A 130 -2.65 -5.15 6.60
CA LEU A 130 -3.63 -5.56 5.59
C LEU A 130 -3.23 -6.87 4.89
N LEU A 131 -1.92 -7.10 4.72
CA LEU A 131 -1.41 -8.29 4.05
C LEU A 131 -1.62 -9.58 4.88
N LEU A 132 -1.52 -9.49 6.21
CA LEU A 132 -1.76 -10.59 7.13
C LEU A 132 -3.26 -10.80 7.39
N GLU A 133 -4.07 -9.74 7.35
CA GLU A 133 -5.53 -9.86 7.39
C GLU A 133 -6.09 -10.65 6.20
N LEU A 134 -5.47 -10.50 5.02
CA LEU A 134 -5.81 -11.30 3.83
C LEU A 134 -5.54 -12.81 4.01
N LEU A 135 -4.58 -13.17 4.87
CA LEU A 135 -4.23 -14.57 5.18
C LEU A 135 -5.19 -15.20 6.20
N ASP A 136 -5.74 -14.41 7.13
CA ASP A 136 -6.70 -14.85 8.16
C ASP A 136 -8.18 -14.73 7.71
N LEU A 137 -8.45 -14.45 6.43
CA LEU A 137 -9.82 -14.37 5.93
C LEU A 137 -10.57 -15.70 6.10
N PRO A 138 -11.87 -15.67 6.46
CA PRO A 138 -12.68 -16.88 6.51
C PRO A 138 -12.68 -17.59 5.15
N PRO A 139 -12.77 -18.94 5.13
CA PRO A 139 -12.69 -19.72 3.89
C PRO A 139 -13.67 -19.28 2.79
N SER A 140 -14.83 -18.74 3.17
CA SER A 140 -15.83 -18.19 2.26
C SER A 140 -15.32 -16.99 1.45
N LEU A 141 -14.57 -16.07 2.08
CA LEU A 141 -13.98 -14.92 1.39
C LEU A 141 -12.80 -15.34 0.49
N MET A 142 -12.04 -16.37 0.88
CA MET A 142 -10.96 -16.89 0.03
C MET A 142 -11.46 -17.42 -1.32
N LEU A 143 -12.64 -18.04 -1.37
CA LEU A 143 -13.25 -18.47 -2.64
C LEU A 143 -13.52 -17.29 -3.58
N ILE A 144 -13.99 -16.16 -3.03
CA ILE A 144 -14.30 -14.95 -3.81
C ILE A 144 -13.01 -14.32 -4.35
N VAL A 145 -11.98 -14.19 -3.50
CA VAL A 145 -10.67 -13.66 -3.91
C VAL A 145 -10.05 -14.55 -4.98
N GLY A 146 -10.10 -15.88 -4.81
CA GLY A 146 -9.62 -16.84 -5.81
C GLY A 146 -10.35 -16.73 -7.14
N ALA A 147 -11.69 -16.60 -7.11
CA ALA A 147 -12.49 -16.42 -8.33
C ALA A 147 -12.17 -15.12 -9.06
N ALA A 148 -11.97 -14.02 -8.33
CA ALA A 148 -11.60 -12.72 -8.91
C ALA A 148 -10.22 -12.79 -9.60
N ILE A 149 -9.23 -13.40 -8.96
CA ILE A 149 -7.89 -13.59 -9.54
C ILE A 149 -7.96 -14.46 -10.81
N ALA A 150 -8.73 -15.55 -10.78
CA ALA A 150 -8.92 -16.41 -11.94
C ALA A 150 -9.57 -15.66 -13.11
N ALA A 151 -10.59 -14.85 -12.85
CA ALA A 151 -11.25 -14.04 -13.87
C ALA A 151 -10.27 -13.03 -14.53
N ILE A 152 -9.45 -12.35 -13.72
CA ILE A 152 -8.43 -11.42 -14.22
C ILE A 152 -7.40 -12.14 -15.10
N ALA A 153 -6.95 -13.33 -14.69
CA ALA A 153 -6.01 -14.13 -15.49
C ALA A 153 -6.62 -14.56 -16.83
N ILE A 154 -7.89 -14.98 -16.84
CA ILE A 154 -8.62 -15.34 -18.07
C ILE A 154 -8.70 -14.12 -19.01
N ILE A 155 -9.07 -12.95 -18.48
CA ILE A 155 -9.15 -11.71 -19.26
C ILE A 155 -7.79 -11.38 -19.87
N ALA A 156 -6.70 -11.50 -19.10
CA ALA A 156 -5.35 -11.25 -19.60
C ALA A 156 -4.94 -12.23 -20.71
N VAL A 157 -5.26 -13.52 -20.57
CA VAL A 157 -4.99 -14.55 -21.59
C VAL A 157 -5.78 -14.28 -22.86
N VAL A 158 -7.07 -13.95 -22.75
CA VAL A 158 -7.93 -13.61 -23.88
C VAL A 158 -7.41 -12.36 -24.58
N ALA A 159 -7.08 -11.31 -23.84
CA ALA A 159 -6.51 -10.08 -24.38
C ALA A 159 -5.18 -10.37 -25.10
N TRP A 160 -4.32 -11.22 -24.55
CA TRP A 160 -3.08 -11.63 -25.19
C TRP A 160 -3.31 -12.45 -26.47
N PHE A 161 -4.29 -13.34 -26.50
CA PHE A 161 -4.65 -14.07 -27.73
C PHE A 161 -5.22 -13.14 -28.80
N ILE A 162 -6.03 -12.15 -28.44
CA ILE A 162 -6.60 -11.17 -29.38
C ILE A 162 -5.51 -10.21 -29.92
N THR A 163 -4.55 -9.83 -29.06
CA THR A 163 -3.49 -8.88 -29.42
C THR A 163 -2.26 -9.53 -30.03
N ARG A 164 -2.17 -10.87 -30.02
CA ARG A 164 -1.08 -11.61 -30.65
C ARG A 164 -1.05 -11.31 -32.15
N PRO A 165 0.04 -10.74 -32.69
CA PRO A 165 0.16 -10.54 -34.12
C PRO A 165 0.12 -11.92 -34.81
N PRO A 166 -0.58 -12.06 -35.95
CA PRO A 166 -0.58 -13.31 -36.69
C PRO A 166 0.86 -13.70 -37.03
N LYS A 167 1.19 -14.99 -36.87
CA LYS A 167 2.47 -15.53 -37.38
C LYS A 167 2.53 -15.21 -38.87
N ARG A 168 3.54 -14.43 -39.28
CA ARG A 168 3.84 -14.20 -40.69
C ARG A 168 4.11 -15.57 -41.32
N LEU A 169 3.16 -16.08 -42.10
CA LEU A 169 3.47 -17.04 -43.15
C LEU A 169 4.30 -16.25 -44.15
N THR A 170 5.61 -16.27 -44.02
CA THR A 170 6.51 -15.84 -45.09
C THR A 170 6.27 -16.80 -46.23
N THR A 171 5.40 -16.41 -47.17
CA THR A 171 5.32 -17.04 -48.48
C THR A 171 6.73 -17.05 -49.03
N GLU A 172 7.22 -18.22 -49.44
CA GLU A 172 8.62 -18.47 -49.80
C GLU A 172 9.14 -17.55 -50.95
N SER A 173 8.23 -16.83 -51.63
CA SER A 173 8.50 -15.87 -52.70
C SER A 173 8.52 -14.39 -52.27
N ALA A 174 8.39 -14.08 -50.98
CA ALA A 174 8.37 -12.72 -50.46
C ALA A 174 9.77 -12.19 -50.10
N VAL A 175 10.19 -11.08 -50.69
CA VAL A 175 11.52 -10.49 -50.44
C VAL A 175 11.38 -9.06 -49.93
N LYS A 176 12.18 -8.69 -48.92
CA LYS A 176 12.22 -7.31 -48.45
C LYS A 176 12.82 -6.40 -49.52
N ALA A 177 12.12 -5.31 -49.82
CA ALA A 177 12.58 -4.31 -50.77
C ALA A 177 12.25 -2.90 -50.30
N HIS A 178 13.09 -1.95 -50.68
CA HIS A 178 12.89 -0.53 -50.47
C HIS A 178 12.56 0.14 -51.80
N LEU A 179 11.32 0.55 -51.98
CA LEU A 179 10.89 1.29 -53.16
C LEU A 179 11.27 2.76 -52.97
N LEU A 180 12.11 3.32 -53.85
CA LEU A 180 12.65 4.68 -53.68
C LEU A 180 11.56 5.76 -53.52
N SER A 181 10.40 5.58 -54.16
CA SER A 181 9.29 6.55 -54.10
C SER A 181 8.41 6.43 -52.85
N LEU A 182 8.47 5.31 -52.12
CA LEU A 182 7.48 4.99 -51.07
C LEU A 182 8.08 4.46 -49.75
N GLY A 183 9.32 3.99 -49.75
CA GLY A 183 10.02 3.48 -48.57
C GLY A 183 10.09 1.94 -48.50
N SER A 184 10.40 1.42 -47.31
CA SER A 184 10.55 -0.02 -47.07
C SER A 184 9.23 -0.81 -47.16
N GLY A 185 9.33 -2.04 -47.66
CA GLY A 185 8.21 -2.96 -47.81
C GLY A 185 8.65 -4.37 -48.18
N THR A 186 7.69 -5.21 -48.56
CA THR A 186 7.95 -6.54 -49.13
C THR A 186 7.44 -6.61 -50.56
N LEU A 187 8.29 -7.13 -51.44
CA LEU A 187 7.99 -7.41 -52.84
C LEU A 187 7.68 -8.91 -52.97
N GLU A 188 6.53 -9.22 -53.54
CA GLU A 188 6.06 -10.59 -53.76
C GLU A 188 5.65 -10.76 -55.22
N PHE A 189 5.94 -11.94 -55.77
CA PHE A 189 5.46 -12.33 -57.09
C PHE A 189 4.40 -13.41 -56.93
N ILE A 190 3.15 -13.09 -57.32
CA ILE A 190 1.98 -13.97 -57.17
C ILE A 190 1.10 -13.78 -58.42
N ASP A 191 0.63 -14.87 -59.01
CA ASP A 191 -0.31 -14.86 -60.14
C ASP A 191 0.12 -13.94 -61.30
N ASN A 192 1.38 -14.04 -61.72
CA ASN A 192 1.98 -13.25 -62.81
C ASN A 192 1.96 -11.72 -62.58
N THR A 193 1.80 -11.31 -61.33
CA THR A 193 1.71 -9.92 -60.89
C THR A 193 2.71 -9.66 -59.77
N LEU A 194 3.54 -8.64 -59.94
CA LEU A 194 4.46 -8.18 -58.91
C LEU A 194 3.71 -7.26 -57.95
N ARG A 195 3.64 -7.62 -56.66
CA ARG A 195 2.96 -6.82 -55.63
C ARG A 195 3.97 -6.27 -54.63
N PHE A 196 3.91 -4.97 -54.39
CA PHE A 196 4.70 -4.32 -53.34
C PHE A 196 3.80 -3.91 -52.17
N HIS A 197 4.08 -4.51 -51.03
CA HIS A 197 3.44 -4.25 -49.76
C HIS A 197 4.28 -3.26 -48.96
N TRP A 198 3.79 -2.04 -48.81
CA TRP A 198 4.47 -1.02 -48.02
C TRP A 198 4.22 -1.26 -46.53
N GLU A 199 5.29 -1.21 -45.72
CA GLU A 199 5.22 -1.38 -44.27
C GLU A 199 5.49 -0.04 -43.56
N LYS A 200 4.55 0.47 -42.74
CA LYS A 200 4.78 1.67 -41.90
C LYS A 200 4.31 1.47 -40.46
N GLY A 201 5.15 1.85 -39.49
CA GLY A 201 4.80 1.93 -38.06
C GLY A 201 5.81 1.25 -37.13
N HIS A 202 6.08 1.88 -35.98
CA HIS A 202 7.11 1.45 -35.02
C HIS A 202 6.61 0.42 -33.98
N PHE A 203 5.30 0.42 -33.69
CA PHE A 203 4.65 -0.48 -32.71
C PHE A 203 3.60 -1.40 -33.32
N ARG A 204 2.91 -0.97 -34.39
CA ARG A 204 2.03 -1.80 -35.23
C ARG A 204 2.30 -1.45 -36.69
N LYS A 205 2.88 -2.38 -37.44
CA LYS A 205 3.12 -2.20 -38.87
C LYS A 205 1.79 -2.26 -39.62
N GLN A 206 1.38 -1.16 -40.25
CA GLN A 206 0.32 -1.17 -41.25
C GLN A 206 0.91 -1.64 -42.58
N ILE A 207 0.26 -2.63 -43.19
CA ILE A 207 0.63 -3.16 -44.49
C ILE A 207 -0.45 -2.72 -45.48
N LYS A 208 -0.06 -2.04 -46.56
CA LYS A 208 -0.95 -1.73 -47.69
C LYS A 208 -0.27 -2.21 -48.97
N ILE A 209 -1.04 -2.79 -49.89
CA ILE A 209 -0.57 -3.00 -51.26
C ILE A 209 -0.53 -1.62 -51.91
N VAL A 210 0.65 -1.18 -52.35
CA VAL A 210 0.82 0.17 -52.92
C VAL A 210 1.27 0.12 -54.37
N ARG A 211 1.74 -1.03 -54.84
CA ARG A 211 1.97 -1.30 -56.26
C ARG A 211 1.54 -2.72 -56.60
N GLU A 212 0.79 -2.83 -57.70
CA GLU A 212 0.53 -4.09 -58.40
C GLU A 212 0.94 -3.89 -59.85
N ILE A 213 1.95 -4.63 -60.29
CA ILE A 213 2.54 -4.53 -61.62
C ILE A 213 2.35 -5.88 -62.32
N PRO A 214 1.30 -6.04 -63.14
CA PRO A 214 1.13 -7.23 -63.96
C PRO A 214 2.30 -7.33 -64.93
N MET A 215 2.86 -8.53 -65.11
CA MET A 215 4.01 -8.72 -66.01
C MET A 215 3.73 -8.26 -67.45
N ALA A 216 2.51 -8.46 -67.94
CA ALA A 216 2.07 -8.01 -69.27
C ALA A 216 2.20 -6.48 -69.48
N ASN A 217 2.27 -5.69 -68.40
CA ASN A 217 2.36 -4.23 -68.47
C ASN A 217 3.80 -3.70 -68.35
N ILE A 218 4.79 -4.59 -68.15
CA ILE A 218 6.20 -4.21 -68.04
C ILE A 218 6.74 -3.95 -69.44
N LYS A 219 7.26 -2.73 -69.66
CA LYS A 219 7.89 -2.33 -70.93
C LYS A 219 9.38 -2.62 -70.94
N SER A 220 10.05 -2.41 -69.81
CA SER A 220 11.47 -2.71 -69.65
C SER A 220 11.81 -2.96 -68.18
N MET A 221 12.83 -3.77 -67.96
CA MET A 221 13.37 -4.07 -66.65
C MET A 221 14.89 -3.93 -66.70
N ILE A 222 15.45 -3.16 -65.77
CA ILE A 222 16.88 -2.89 -65.70
C ILE A 222 17.36 -3.26 -64.29
N ARG A 223 18.41 -4.07 -64.24
CA ARG A 223 19.07 -4.43 -62.98
C ARG A 223 20.40 -3.71 -62.87
N THR A 224 20.66 -3.11 -61.71
CA THR A 224 21.95 -2.49 -61.40
C THR A 224 22.32 -2.84 -59.96
N GLY A 225 23.14 -3.89 -59.81
CA GLY A 225 23.48 -4.46 -58.51
C GLY A 225 22.24 -4.97 -57.77
N ASN A 226 21.88 -4.25 -56.71
CA ASN A 226 20.73 -4.53 -55.85
C ASN A 226 19.47 -3.70 -56.20
N ALA A 227 19.58 -2.80 -57.17
CA ALA A 227 18.46 -2.03 -57.65
C ALA A 227 17.80 -2.76 -58.83
N LEU A 228 16.48 -2.87 -58.77
CA LEU A 228 15.60 -3.35 -59.83
C LEU A 228 14.72 -2.19 -60.29
N GLY A 229 15.00 -1.65 -61.48
CA GLY A 229 14.19 -0.64 -62.14
C GLY A 229 13.17 -1.30 -63.07
N ILE A 230 11.89 -1.04 -62.84
CA ILE A 230 10.78 -1.59 -63.63
C ILE A 230 10.03 -0.43 -64.28
N THR A 231 9.99 -0.41 -65.60
CA THR A 231 9.24 0.59 -66.36
C THR A 231 7.92 0.00 -66.83
N TRP A 232 6.81 0.55 -66.35
CA TRP A 232 5.46 0.08 -66.64
C TRP A 232 4.51 1.29 -66.74
N LYS A 233 3.54 1.24 -67.67
CA LYS A 233 2.58 2.35 -67.92
C LYS A 233 3.20 3.77 -68.01
N GLY A 234 4.47 3.89 -68.42
CA GLY A 234 5.17 5.18 -68.54
C GLY A 234 5.85 5.69 -67.25
N VAL A 235 5.86 4.91 -66.18
CA VAL A 235 6.55 5.20 -64.91
C VAL A 235 7.66 4.17 -64.68
N THR A 236 8.81 4.62 -64.17
CA THR A 236 9.90 3.73 -63.75
C THR A 236 9.96 3.70 -62.22
N ASP A 237 9.56 2.57 -61.64
CA ASP A 237 9.69 2.31 -60.20
C ASP A 237 11.02 1.60 -59.93
N ILE A 238 11.77 2.02 -58.90
CA ILE A 238 13.08 1.45 -58.54
C ILE A 238 12.99 0.82 -57.15
N PHE A 239 13.21 -0.49 -57.09
CA PHE A 239 13.19 -1.30 -55.88
C PHE A 239 14.61 -1.69 -55.49
N ILE A 240 15.01 -1.45 -54.24
CA ILE A 240 16.31 -1.87 -53.68
C ILE A 240 16.07 -3.10 -52.80
N ILE A 241 16.62 -4.26 -53.13
CA ILE A 241 16.26 -5.55 -52.50
C ILE A 241 17.19 -5.87 -51.31
N GLU A 242 16.73 -5.95 -50.07
CA GLU A 242 17.68 -6.04 -48.92
C GLU A 242 18.48 -7.36 -48.84
N GLU A 243 17.98 -8.47 -49.39
CA GLU A 243 18.61 -9.81 -49.28
C GLU A 243 19.03 -10.40 -50.64
N THR A 244 20.34 -10.60 -50.83
CA THR A 244 20.94 -11.08 -52.09
C THR A 244 20.72 -12.57 -52.39
N LYS A 245 20.41 -13.41 -51.38
CA LYS A 245 20.16 -14.85 -51.58
C LYS A 245 18.77 -15.17 -52.14
N LEU A 246 17.74 -14.39 -51.79
CA LEU A 246 16.36 -14.55 -52.27
C LEU A 246 16.06 -13.72 -53.51
N ALA A 247 16.89 -12.72 -53.80
CA ALA A 247 16.82 -11.95 -55.04
C ALA A 247 16.87 -12.87 -56.26
N GLY A 248 17.74 -13.89 -56.26
CA GLY A 248 17.81 -14.89 -57.32
C GLY A 248 16.48 -15.58 -57.61
N THR A 249 15.70 -15.92 -56.59
CA THR A 249 14.44 -16.67 -56.75
C THR A 249 13.34 -15.85 -57.42
N ILE A 250 13.18 -14.56 -57.08
CA ILE A 250 12.24 -13.68 -57.80
C ILE A 250 12.74 -13.43 -59.23
N PHE A 251 14.05 -13.28 -59.44
CA PHE A 251 14.62 -13.08 -60.77
C PHE A 251 14.50 -14.28 -61.70
N GLU A 252 14.44 -15.51 -61.18
CA GLU A 252 14.19 -16.73 -61.97
C GLU A 252 12.70 -16.96 -62.24
N MET A 253 11.80 -16.30 -61.51
CA MET A 253 10.33 -16.40 -61.68
C MET A 253 9.74 -15.35 -62.63
N ILE A 254 10.50 -14.29 -62.94
CA ILE A 254 10.16 -13.19 -63.87
C ILE A 254 10.83 -13.45 -65.22
#